data_AF-A0A7Y2YH96-F1
#
_entry.id   AF-A0A7Y2YH96-F1
#
_cell.length_a   1.000
_cell.length_b   1.000
_cell.length_c   1.000
_cell.angle_alpha   90.00
_cell.angle_beta   90.00
_cell.angle_gamma   90.00
#
_symmetry.space_group_name_H-M   'P 1'
#
loop_
_entity.id
_entity.type
_entity.pdbx_description
1 polymer ?
#
loop_
_entity_poly.entity_id
_entity_poly.type
_entity_poly.pdbx_seq_one_letter_code
_entity_poly.pdbx_strand_id
1 'polypeptide(L)'
;FTALEKAPELDVLLVPVGINYEKADRFPDRVAFYFSEPISARDYYSENEIATSVTRTKDVVSEALKRNTTHIEDLSEYDAIHNYLDTQAVNYLDPGETNKAIGKYSGKTLEKKHRIKPVVDRILNFIFLTINAPLIFIWRWFLKPQIQEVEFISTFRFAYVSVLQPLFYLTLWALCSVYLGLFWATLIVLSHFFFNLTYVKFANARL
;
A
#
# COMPACT_ATOMS: atom_id res chain seq x y z
N PHE A 1 11.88 17.19 -24.02
CA PHE A 1 12.02 17.54 -25.44
C PHE A 1 13.46 17.85 -25.85
N THR A 2 14.30 18.43 -24.99
CA THR A 2 15.73 18.71 -25.26
C THR A 2 16.63 17.54 -25.70
N ALA A 3 16.18 16.29 -25.56
CA ALA A 3 16.80 15.16 -26.24
C ALA A 3 16.51 15.16 -27.76
N LEU A 4 15.24 15.35 -28.15
CA LEU A 4 14.80 15.46 -29.55
C LEU A 4 15.35 16.73 -30.22
N GLU A 5 15.38 17.87 -29.51
CA GLU A 5 15.97 19.14 -30.01
C GLU A 5 17.45 19.00 -30.38
N LYS A 6 18.18 18.05 -29.77
CA LYS A 6 19.62 17.82 -30.00
C LYS A 6 19.92 16.59 -30.85
N ALA A 7 18.94 15.71 -31.05
CA ALA A 7 19.09 14.41 -31.67
C ALA A 7 17.74 13.95 -32.25
N PRO A 8 17.51 14.10 -33.56
CA PRO A 8 16.07 13.35 -34.48
C PRO A 8 16.55 13.97 -34.79
N GLU A 9 17.48 12.60 -35.16
CA GLU A 9 17.16 11.15 -35.35
C GLU A 9 16.60 10.35 -34.14
N LEU A 10 16.87 10.69 -32.89
CA LEU A 10 16.42 9.91 -31.72
C LEU A 10 14.88 9.82 -31.61
N ASP A 11 14.37 8.65 -31.26
CA ASP A 11 13.01 8.46 -30.78
C ASP A 11 13.02 8.14 -29.28
N VAL A 12 12.18 8.83 -28.51
CA VAL A 12 12.08 8.68 -27.05
C VAL A 12 10.72 8.08 -26.73
N LEU A 13 10.72 6.78 -26.46
CA LEU A 13 9.51 6.04 -26.12
C LEU A 13 9.18 6.18 -24.63
N LEU A 14 7.93 6.56 -24.35
CA LEU A 14 7.34 6.58 -23.02
C LEU A 14 6.47 5.33 -22.86
N VAL A 15 6.69 4.54 -21.81
CA VAL A 15 5.88 3.34 -21.51
C VAL A 15 5.07 3.58 -20.23
N PRO A 16 3.77 3.90 -20.34
CA PRO A 16 2.88 4.00 -19.18
C PRO A 16 2.74 2.65 -18.46
N VAL A 17 3.00 2.65 -17.15
CA VAL A 17 2.84 1.47 -16.29
C VAL A 17 1.88 1.80 -15.16
N GLY A 18 0.69 1.21 -15.20
CA GLY A 18 -0.25 1.25 -14.07
C GLY A 18 0.11 0.18 -13.05
N ILE A 19 0.05 0.54 -11.77
CA ILE A 19 0.33 -0.34 -10.64
C ILE A 19 -0.95 -0.42 -9.80
N ASN A 20 -1.51 -1.63 -9.67
CA ASN A 20 -2.73 -1.87 -8.92
C ASN A 20 -2.45 -2.78 -7.73
N TYR A 21 -2.93 -2.40 -6.55
CA TYR A 21 -2.77 -3.14 -5.31
C TYR A 21 -4.10 -3.78 -4.91
N GLU A 22 -4.07 -4.93 -4.22
CA GLU A 22 -5.27 -5.45 -3.59
C GLU A 22 -5.60 -4.63 -2.32
N LYS A 23 -4.58 -4.27 -1.50
CA LYS A 23 -4.65 -3.46 -0.26
C LYS A 23 -3.30 -2.80 0.07
N ALA A 24 -3.00 -1.67 -0.58
CA ALA A 24 -1.75 -0.91 -0.39
C ALA A 24 -1.41 -0.55 1.07
N ASP A 25 -2.40 -0.48 1.98
CA ASP A 25 -2.19 -0.22 3.42
C ASP A 25 -1.62 -1.43 4.20
N ARG A 26 -1.45 -2.60 3.56
CA ARG A 26 -1.25 -3.90 4.25
C ARG A 26 -0.06 -4.70 3.74
N PHE A 27 0.22 -5.75 4.50
CA PHE A 27 1.18 -6.79 4.15
C PHE A 27 0.75 -8.11 4.84
N PRO A 28 0.85 -9.28 4.19
CA PRO A 28 1.14 -9.44 2.75
C PRO A 28 0.03 -8.82 1.90
N ASP A 29 0.39 -8.39 0.69
CA ASP A 29 -0.52 -7.82 -0.30
C ASP A 29 -0.21 -8.41 -1.69
N ARG A 30 -1.10 -8.19 -2.66
CA ARG A 30 -0.93 -8.57 -4.07
C ARG A 30 -0.91 -7.32 -4.93
N VAL A 31 -0.09 -7.35 -5.98
CA VAL A 31 0.09 -6.23 -6.92
C VAL A 31 0.02 -6.75 -8.36
N ALA A 32 -0.53 -5.94 -9.26
CA ALA A 32 -0.58 -6.20 -10.70
C ALA A 32 -0.08 -5.00 -11.49
N PHE A 33 0.74 -5.27 -12.51
CA PHE A 33 1.38 -4.26 -13.36
C PHE A 33 0.78 -4.31 -14.76
N TYR A 34 0.31 -3.17 -15.25
CA TYR A 34 -0.30 -3.02 -16.57
C TYR A 34 0.54 -2.07 -17.41
N PHE A 35 1.21 -2.62 -18.41
CA PHE A 35 2.04 -1.90 -19.38
C PHE A 35 1.18 -1.53 -20.60
N SER A 36 1.15 -0.24 -20.96
CA SER A 36 0.63 0.17 -22.27
C SER A 36 1.65 -0.08 -23.38
N GLU A 37 1.19 -0.01 -24.62
CA GLU A 37 2.05 0.14 -25.79
C GLU A 37 2.93 1.40 -25.64
N PRO A 38 4.18 1.40 -26.16
CA PRO A 38 5.06 2.56 -26.08
C PRO A 38 4.51 3.75 -26.89
N ILE A 39 4.44 4.91 -26.24
CA ILE A 39 4.06 6.20 -26.85
C ILE A 39 5.34 6.88 -27.32
N SER A 40 5.48 7.23 -28.61
CA SER A 40 6.58 8.09 -29.02
C SER A 40 6.36 9.52 -28.51
N ALA A 41 7.34 10.07 -27.80
CA ALA A 41 7.34 11.50 -27.44
C ALA A 41 7.48 12.43 -28.66
N ARG A 42 7.76 11.87 -29.84
CA ARG A 42 7.98 12.57 -31.11
C ARG A 42 6.66 12.93 -31.79
N ASP A 43 5.68 12.03 -31.72
CA ASP A 43 4.32 12.22 -32.27
C ASP A 43 3.57 13.40 -31.63
N TYR A 44 3.97 13.80 -30.41
CA TYR A 44 3.38 14.88 -29.64
C TYR A 44 4.30 16.10 -29.49
N TYR A 45 5.48 16.08 -30.13
CA TYR A 45 6.44 17.18 -30.10
C TYR A 45 6.21 18.17 -31.24
N SER A 46 6.39 19.45 -30.95
CA SER A 46 6.33 20.54 -31.93
C SER A 46 7.26 21.66 -31.47
N GLU A 47 8.32 21.91 -32.24
CA GLU A 47 9.39 22.87 -31.92
C GLU A 47 8.86 24.28 -31.60
N ASN A 48 7.87 24.75 -32.37
CA ASN A 48 7.22 26.04 -32.19
C ASN A 48 6.14 26.06 -31.07
N GLU A 49 5.76 24.90 -30.50
CA GLU A 49 4.68 24.76 -29.52
C GLU A 49 5.11 23.89 -28.32
N ILE A 50 6.28 24.16 -27.73
CA ILE A 50 6.83 23.33 -26.63
C ILE A 50 5.84 23.20 -25.46
N ALA A 51 5.16 24.28 -25.08
CA ALA A 51 4.16 24.25 -24.00
C ALA A 51 2.98 23.32 -24.33
N THR A 52 2.42 23.43 -25.54
CA THR A 52 1.33 22.56 -26.01
C THR A 52 1.78 21.11 -26.15
N SER A 53 3.03 20.87 -26.55
CA SER A 53 3.66 19.54 -26.64
C SER A 53 3.75 18.87 -25.27
N VAL A 54 4.14 19.63 -24.22
CA VAL A 54 4.14 19.15 -22.83
C VAL A 54 2.73 18.76 -22.39
N THR A 55 1.72 19.57 -22.70
CA THR A 55 0.31 19.25 -22.35
C THR A 55 -0.18 18.01 -23.09
N ARG A 56 -0.14 17.99 -24.43
CA ARG A 56 -0.54 16.84 -25.27
C ARG A 56 0.10 15.53 -24.79
N THR A 57 1.40 15.54 -24.48
CA THR A 57 2.13 14.36 -24.01
C THR A 57 1.68 13.93 -22.61
N LYS A 58 1.44 14.88 -21.69
CA LYS A 58 0.89 14.57 -20.36
C LYS A 58 -0.51 13.98 -20.45
N ASP A 59 -1.35 14.52 -21.32
CA ASP A 59 -2.75 14.07 -21.48
C ASP A 59 -2.80 12.62 -21.98
N VAL A 60 -2.03 12.28 -23.03
CA VAL A 60 -2.01 10.90 -23.57
C VAL A 60 -1.38 9.90 -22.58
N VAL A 61 -0.33 10.30 -21.84
CA VAL A 61 0.22 9.47 -20.76
C VAL A 61 -0.76 9.31 -19.60
N SER A 62 -1.49 10.38 -19.24
CA SER A 62 -2.54 10.35 -18.20
C SER A 62 -3.66 9.37 -18.57
N GLU A 63 -4.22 9.48 -19.78
CA GLU A 63 -5.28 8.59 -20.26
C GLU A 63 -4.79 7.14 -20.50
N ALA A 64 -3.49 6.92 -20.68
CA ALA A 64 -2.91 5.57 -20.61
C ALA A 64 -2.82 5.06 -19.16
N LEU A 65 -2.37 5.88 -18.22
CA LEU A 65 -2.31 5.51 -16.80
C LEU A 65 -3.71 5.24 -16.21
N LYS A 66 -4.71 6.09 -16.49
CA LYS A 66 -6.11 5.90 -16.05
C LYS A 66 -6.74 4.59 -16.55
N ARG A 67 -6.34 4.11 -17.74
CA ARG A 67 -6.78 2.80 -18.27
C ARG A 67 -6.04 1.63 -17.59
N ASN A 68 -4.78 1.85 -17.20
CA ASN A 68 -3.94 0.84 -16.56
C ASN A 68 -4.08 0.80 -15.03
N THR A 69 -4.82 1.73 -14.40
CA THR A 69 -5.10 1.74 -12.95
C THR A 69 -6.60 1.75 -12.66
N THR A 70 -6.99 1.28 -11.48
CA THR A 70 -8.33 1.54 -10.94
C THR A 70 -8.46 3.04 -10.70
N HIS A 71 -9.22 3.74 -11.53
CA HIS A 71 -9.29 5.20 -11.53
C HIS A 71 -10.69 5.71 -11.13
N ILE A 72 -10.72 6.51 -10.06
CA ILE A 72 -11.90 7.25 -9.61
C ILE A 72 -11.62 8.73 -9.90
N GLU A 73 -12.34 9.29 -10.88
CA GLU A 73 -12.18 10.68 -11.33
C GLU A 73 -12.78 11.67 -10.31
N ASP A 74 -13.95 11.34 -9.72
CA ASP A 74 -14.60 12.18 -8.70
C ASP A 74 -14.15 11.80 -7.29
N LEU A 75 -13.27 12.62 -6.73
CA LEU A 75 -12.75 12.46 -5.37
C LEU A 75 -13.76 12.83 -4.27
N SER A 76 -14.86 13.53 -4.59
CA SER A 76 -15.91 13.88 -3.62
C SER A 76 -16.83 12.69 -3.32
N GLU A 77 -17.03 11.79 -4.29
CA GLU A 77 -17.75 10.52 -4.10
C GLU A 77 -16.82 9.31 -3.86
N TYR A 78 -15.52 9.52 -3.66
CA TYR A 78 -14.51 8.46 -3.53
C TYR A 78 -14.90 7.34 -2.55
N ASP A 79 -15.29 7.69 -1.33
CA ASP A 79 -15.70 6.71 -0.32
C ASP A 79 -16.97 5.94 -0.75
N ALA A 80 -17.93 6.60 -1.41
CA ALA A 80 -19.16 5.96 -1.86
C ALA A 80 -18.89 4.98 -3.01
N ILE A 81 -18.02 5.35 -3.96
CA ILE A 81 -17.56 4.50 -5.05
C ILE A 81 -16.73 3.32 -4.51
N HIS A 82 -15.76 3.56 -3.61
CA HIS A 82 -14.99 2.49 -2.97
C HIS A 82 -15.90 1.54 -2.16
N ASN A 83 -16.90 2.07 -1.45
CA ASN A 83 -17.89 1.24 -0.74
C ASN A 83 -18.71 0.38 -1.73
N TYR A 84 -19.15 0.94 -2.85
CA TYR A 84 -19.83 0.19 -3.92
C TYR A 84 -18.93 -0.95 -4.45
N LEU A 85 -17.69 -0.66 -4.84
CA LEU A 85 -16.72 -1.64 -5.35
C LEU A 85 -16.45 -2.78 -4.34
N ASP A 86 -16.29 -2.45 -3.04
CA ASP A 86 -16.16 -3.42 -1.95
C ASP A 86 -17.40 -4.35 -1.85
N THR A 87 -18.61 -3.83 -2.07
CA THR A 87 -19.84 -4.66 -2.04
C THR A 87 -20.02 -5.52 -3.28
N GLN A 88 -19.53 -5.09 -4.45
CA GLN A 88 -19.50 -5.89 -5.67
C GLN A 88 -18.37 -6.94 -5.65
N ALA A 89 -17.45 -6.86 -4.68
CA ALA A 89 -16.27 -7.71 -4.56
C ALA A 89 -15.40 -7.74 -5.83
N VAL A 90 -15.19 -6.56 -6.43
CA VAL A 90 -14.35 -6.40 -7.62
C VAL A 90 -12.91 -6.86 -7.39
N ASN A 91 -12.26 -7.30 -8.46
CA ASN A 91 -10.83 -7.56 -8.44
C ASN A 91 -10.05 -6.27 -8.75
N TYR A 92 -9.66 -5.51 -7.72
CA TYR A 92 -8.84 -4.30 -7.88
C TYR A 92 -7.52 -4.52 -8.65
N LEU A 93 -7.04 -5.77 -8.74
CA LEU A 93 -5.90 -6.16 -9.57
C LEU A 93 -6.21 -6.21 -11.08
N ASP A 94 -7.47 -6.03 -11.48
CA ASP A 94 -7.92 -5.86 -12.86
C ASP A 94 -8.57 -4.46 -13.01
N PRO A 95 -7.84 -3.46 -13.50
CA PRO A 95 -8.36 -2.11 -13.72
C PRO A 95 -9.37 -2.09 -14.88
N GLY A 96 -9.30 -3.03 -15.82
CA GLY A 96 -10.18 -3.11 -16.98
C GLY A 96 -11.60 -3.49 -16.60
N GLU A 97 -11.78 -4.48 -15.73
CA GLU A 97 -13.09 -4.79 -15.15
C GLU A 97 -13.49 -3.81 -14.05
N THR A 98 -12.56 -3.33 -13.22
CA THR A 98 -12.89 -2.41 -12.12
C THR A 98 -13.36 -1.04 -12.63
N ASN A 99 -12.74 -0.47 -13.65
CA ASN A 99 -13.19 0.80 -14.25
C ASN A 99 -14.56 0.65 -14.95
N LYS A 100 -14.87 -0.53 -15.53
CA LYS A 100 -16.22 -0.86 -16.02
C LYS A 100 -17.27 -0.98 -14.91
N ALA A 101 -16.86 -1.27 -13.67
CA ALA A 101 -17.75 -1.26 -12.51
C ALA A 101 -17.96 0.18 -12.00
N ILE A 102 -16.90 1.00 -11.94
CA ILE A 102 -16.98 2.43 -11.61
C ILE A 102 -17.95 3.15 -12.56
N GLY A 103 -17.84 2.92 -13.87
CA GLY A 103 -18.77 3.48 -14.87
C GLY A 103 -20.22 2.99 -14.81
N LYS A 104 -20.58 2.07 -13.90
CA LYS A 104 -21.96 1.61 -13.62
C LYS A 104 -22.50 2.12 -12.29
N TYR A 105 -21.68 2.79 -11.49
CA TYR A 105 -22.11 3.39 -10.23
C TYR A 105 -23.10 4.54 -10.49
N SER A 106 -24.06 4.72 -9.59
CA SER A 106 -25.26 5.57 -9.81
C SER A 106 -25.67 6.35 -8.56
N GLY A 107 -24.71 6.82 -7.76
CA GLY A 107 -24.97 7.63 -6.55
C GLY A 107 -25.63 6.85 -5.40
N LYS A 108 -25.64 5.51 -5.45
CA LYS A 108 -26.33 4.65 -4.46
C LYS A 108 -25.33 3.94 -3.56
N THR A 109 -25.09 4.54 -2.40
CA THR A 109 -24.31 3.92 -1.31
C THR A 109 -24.98 2.64 -0.83
N LEU A 110 -24.29 1.50 -0.99
CA LEU A 110 -24.72 0.21 -0.45
C LEU A 110 -24.17 0.02 0.97
N GLU A 111 -25.00 -0.42 1.92
CA GLU A 111 -24.57 -0.61 3.30
C GLU A 111 -23.47 -1.67 3.42
N LYS A 112 -22.36 -1.30 4.07
CA LYS A 112 -21.27 -2.25 4.36
C LYS A 112 -21.72 -3.30 5.38
N LYS A 113 -21.93 -4.53 4.91
CA LYS A 113 -22.16 -5.72 5.75
C LYS A 113 -21.01 -5.89 6.75
N HIS A 114 -21.27 -5.55 8.01
CA HIS A 114 -20.30 -5.61 9.09
C HIS A 114 -19.90 -7.07 9.40
N ARG A 115 -18.70 -7.48 8.95
CA ARG A 115 -18.11 -8.77 9.33
C ARG A 115 -17.72 -8.75 10.81
N ILE A 116 -18.56 -9.34 11.66
CA ILE A 116 -18.28 -9.54 13.09
C ILE A 116 -17.04 -10.43 13.22
N LYS A 117 -15.97 -9.94 13.86
CA LYS A 117 -14.79 -10.76 14.18
C LYS A 117 -15.14 -11.82 15.24
N PRO A 118 -14.63 -13.07 15.12
CA PRO A 118 -14.80 -14.08 16.15
C PRO A 118 -14.12 -13.65 17.47
N VAL A 119 -14.57 -14.23 18.59
CA VAL A 119 -14.06 -13.85 19.93
C VAL A 119 -12.56 -14.16 20.08
N VAL A 120 -12.08 -15.24 19.45
CA VAL A 120 -10.66 -15.64 19.47
C VAL A 120 -9.75 -14.56 18.87
N ASP A 121 -10.10 -14.00 17.71
CA ASP A 121 -9.39 -12.86 17.10
C ASP A 121 -9.25 -11.68 18.06
N ARG A 122 -10.30 -11.39 18.84
CA ARG A 122 -10.33 -10.27 19.79
C ARG A 122 -9.35 -10.50 20.94
N ILE A 123 -9.30 -11.72 21.46
CA ILE A 123 -8.40 -12.13 22.55
C ILE A 123 -6.94 -12.14 22.06
N LEU A 124 -6.65 -12.78 20.93
CA LEU A 124 -5.30 -12.80 20.34
C LEU A 124 -4.80 -11.40 20.00
N ASN A 125 -5.66 -10.54 19.45
CA ASN A 125 -5.32 -9.15 19.18
C ASN A 125 -5.05 -8.36 20.47
N PHE A 126 -5.83 -8.55 21.54
CA PHE A 126 -5.55 -7.93 22.83
C PHE A 126 -4.17 -8.36 23.38
N ILE A 127 -3.89 -9.66 23.41
CA ILE A 127 -2.59 -10.21 23.86
C ILE A 127 -1.44 -9.62 23.03
N PHE A 128 -1.57 -9.58 21.69
CA PHE A 128 -0.55 -9.00 20.82
C PHE A 128 -0.31 -7.51 21.09
N LEU A 129 -1.39 -6.72 21.26
CA LEU A 129 -1.30 -5.29 21.58
C LEU A 129 -0.63 -5.05 22.94
N THR A 130 -0.92 -5.87 23.95
CA THR A 130 -0.34 -5.76 25.30
C THR A 130 1.14 -6.15 25.32
N ILE A 131 1.52 -7.29 24.74
CA ILE A 131 2.91 -7.77 24.77
C ILE A 131 3.84 -6.84 23.97
N ASN A 132 3.38 -6.35 22.82
CA ASN A 132 4.15 -5.43 21.96
C ASN A 132 3.91 -3.94 22.28
N ALA A 133 3.27 -3.62 23.42
CA ALA A 133 2.80 -2.26 23.74
C ALA A 133 3.88 -1.16 23.60
N PRO A 134 5.14 -1.33 24.04
CA PRO A 134 6.16 -0.28 23.90
C PRO A 134 6.44 0.09 22.44
N LEU A 135 6.54 -0.92 21.56
CA LEU A 135 6.78 -0.71 20.13
C LEU A 135 5.55 -0.11 19.45
N ILE A 136 4.36 -0.64 19.75
CA ILE A 136 3.10 -0.17 19.16
C ILE A 136 2.79 1.27 19.58
N PHE A 137 3.14 1.66 20.81
CA PHE A 137 2.99 3.03 21.30
C PHE A 137 3.89 4.01 20.52
N ILE A 138 5.18 3.70 20.38
CA ILE A 138 6.14 4.52 19.60
C ILE A 138 5.66 4.67 18.15
N TRP A 139 5.27 3.55 17.51
CA TRP A 139 4.75 3.56 16.14
C TRP A 139 3.50 4.43 16.00
N ARG A 140 2.49 4.24 16.86
CA ARG A 140 1.18 4.90 16.71
C ARG A 140 1.17 6.38 17.10
N TRP A 141 1.93 6.79 18.12
CA TRP A 141 1.90 8.18 18.62
C TRP A 141 2.94 9.10 17.99
N PHE A 142 4.11 8.57 17.59
CA PHE A 142 5.22 9.42 17.15
C PHE A 142 5.49 9.31 15.65
N LEU A 143 5.48 8.11 15.08
CA LEU A 143 5.92 7.88 13.70
C LEU A 143 4.76 7.88 12.69
N LYS A 144 3.70 7.09 12.93
CA LYS A 144 2.56 7.01 12.01
C LYS A 144 1.93 8.38 11.70
N PRO A 145 1.77 9.34 12.64
CA PRO A 145 1.21 10.66 12.34
C PRO A 145 2.09 11.58 11.49
N GLN A 146 3.37 11.24 11.28
CA GLN A 146 4.31 12.01 10.46
C GLN A 146 4.32 11.59 8.99
N ILE A 147 3.70 10.46 8.65
CA ILE A 147 3.67 9.90 7.31
C ILE A 147 2.48 10.50 6.56
N GLN A 148 2.74 11.34 5.57
CA GLN A 148 1.70 12.00 4.75
C GLN A 148 1.13 11.04 3.70
N GLU A 149 1.99 10.36 2.93
CA GLU A 149 1.59 9.42 1.87
C GLU A 149 1.22 8.05 2.45
N VAL A 150 0.02 7.54 2.16
CA VAL A 150 -0.51 6.31 2.75
C VAL A 150 0.25 5.06 2.28
N GLU A 151 0.82 5.10 1.08
CA GLU A 151 1.61 4.08 0.42
C GLU A 151 2.86 3.73 1.23
N PHE A 152 3.53 4.75 1.79
CA PHE A 152 4.75 4.56 2.57
C PHE A 152 4.50 4.07 4.00
N ILE A 153 3.26 4.04 4.50
CA ILE A 153 2.95 3.50 5.85
C ILE A 153 3.41 2.04 5.98
N SER A 154 3.29 1.26 4.91
CA SER A 154 3.77 -0.14 4.85
C SER A 154 5.31 -0.22 4.98
N THR A 155 6.03 0.57 4.18
CA THR A 155 7.50 0.67 4.14
C THR A 155 8.10 1.20 5.43
N PHE A 156 7.56 2.29 5.98
CA PHE A 156 8.00 2.83 7.27
C PHE A 156 7.74 1.86 8.42
N ARG A 157 6.61 1.13 8.41
CA ARG A 157 6.34 0.07 9.40
C ARG A 157 7.36 -1.06 9.31
N PHE A 158 7.74 -1.46 8.09
CA PHE A 158 8.79 -2.47 7.88
C PHE A 158 10.15 -2.00 8.40
N ALA A 159 10.59 -0.79 8.03
CA ALA A 159 11.86 -0.22 8.48
C ALA A 159 11.89 -0.06 10.02
N TYR A 160 10.80 0.45 10.60
CA TYR A 160 10.60 0.60 12.04
C TYR A 160 10.78 -0.74 12.79
N VAL A 161 10.06 -1.79 12.38
CA VAL A 161 10.14 -3.11 13.00
C VAL A 161 11.54 -3.70 12.81
N SER A 162 12.13 -3.57 11.61
CA SER A 162 13.45 -4.14 11.29
C SER A 162 14.57 -3.59 12.17
N VAL A 163 14.48 -2.32 12.61
CA VAL A 163 15.49 -1.69 13.50
C VAL A 163 15.16 -1.90 14.97
N LEU A 164 13.91 -1.67 15.39
CA LEU A 164 13.56 -1.64 16.82
C LEU A 164 13.13 -2.97 17.41
N GLN A 165 12.65 -3.94 16.61
CA GLN A 165 12.30 -5.27 17.12
C GLN A 165 13.55 -6.06 17.60
N PRO A 166 14.71 -6.06 16.91
CA PRO A 166 15.94 -6.66 17.43
C PRO A 166 16.44 -5.98 18.71
N LEU A 167 16.43 -4.64 18.75
CA LEU A 167 16.84 -3.88 19.94
C LEU A 167 15.95 -4.19 21.14
N PHE A 168 14.63 -4.24 20.95
CA PHE A 168 13.67 -4.66 21.97
C PHE A 168 13.94 -6.08 22.48
N TYR A 169 14.22 -7.04 21.59
CA TYR A 169 14.56 -8.41 22.01
C TYR A 169 15.88 -8.50 22.77
N LEU A 170 16.91 -7.74 22.38
CA LEU A 170 18.17 -7.66 23.14
C LEU A 170 17.94 -7.07 24.54
N THR A 171 17.15 -6.00 24.66
CA THR A 171 16.80 -5.40 25.95
C THR A 171 15.98 -6.36 26.82
N LEU A 172 14.97 -7.02 26.25
CA LEU A 172 14.13 -8.00 26.96
C LEU A 172 14.96 -9.21 27.44
N TRP A 173 15.84 -9.73 26.58
CA TRP A 173 16.75 -10.82 26.94
C TRP A 173 17.73 -10.43 28.05
N ALA A 174 18.33 -9.24 27.96
CA ALA A 174 19.26 -8.74 28.98
C ALA A 174 18.56 -8.59 30.34
N LEU A 175 17.39 -7.95 30.39
CA LEU A 175 16.61 -7.80 31.63
C LEU A 175 16.18 -9.16 32.19
N CYS A 176 15.59 -10.03 31.38
CA CYS A 176 15.17 -11.36 31.84
C CYS A 176 16.35 -12.23 32.30
N SER A 177 17.54 -12.10 31.70
CA SER A 177 18.69 -12.94 32.09
C SER A 177 19.26 -12.57 33.46
N VAL A 178 19.16 -11.29 33.86
CA VAL A 178 19.52 -10.82 35.22
C VAL A 178 18.57 -11.36 36.29
N TYR A 179 17.25 -11.37 36.03
CA TYR A 179 16.26 -11.75 37.05
C TYR A 179 15.82 -13.23 37.04
N LEU A 180 15.88 -13.90 35.88
CA LEU A 180 15.37 -15.26 35.67
C LEU A 180 16.45 -16.24 35.17
N GLY A 181 17.65 -15.76 34.84
CA GLY A 181 18.72 -16.54 34.25
C GLY A 181 18.59 -16.77 32.74
N LEU A 182 19.72 -17.11 32.11
CA LEU A 182 19.89 -17.18 30.65
C LEU A 182 18.91 -18.12 29.95
N PHE A 183 18.57 -19.27 30.56
CA PHE A 183 17.64 -20.24 29.99
C PHE A 183 16.23 -19.67 29.82
N TRP A 184 15.65 -19.14 30.91
CA TRP A 184 14.30 -18.59 30.91
C TRP A 184 14.21 -17.32 30.06
N ALA A 185 15.23 -16.45 30.09
CA ALA A 185 15.32 -15.27 29.23
C ALA A 185 15.27 -15.63 27.73
N THR A 186 16.02 -16.66 27.34
CA THR A 186 16.04 -17.15 25.95
C THR A 186 14.71 -17.79 25.56
N LEU A 187 14.11 -18.59 26.43
CA LEU A 187 12.80 -19.21 26.19
C LEU A 187 11.68 -18.17 26.04
N ILE A 188 11.67 -17.12 26.86
CA ILE A 188 10.70 -16.01 26.79
C ILE A 188 10.81 -15.29 25.44
N VAL A 189 12.02 -14.90 25.03
CA VAL A 189 12.25 -14.17 23.78
C VAL A 189 11.92 -15.02 22.55
N LEU A 190 12.28 -16.30 22.54
CA LEU A 190 11.88 -17.23 21.47
C LEU A 190 10.35 -17.42 21.41
N SER A 191 9.70 -17.60 22.56
CA SER A 191 8.23 -17.75 22.62
C SER A 191 7.51 -16.50 22.10
N HIS A 192 7.99 -15.32 22.48
CA HIS A 192 7.49 -14.04 21.98
C HIS A 192 7.73 -13.86 20.47
N PHE A 193 8.90 -14.27 19.97
CA PHE A 193 9.19 -14.24 18.54
C PHE A 193 8.25 -15.14 17.73
N PHE A 194 8.07 -16.40 18.15
CA PHE A 194 7.17 -17.33 17.45
C PHE A 194 5.70 -16.93 17.59
N PHE A 195 5.26 -16.37 18.72
CA PHE A 195 3.93 -15.79 18.86
C PHE A 195 3.71 -14.64 17.88
N ASN A 196 4.63 -13.68 17.80
CA ASN A 196 4.53 -12.57 16.85
C ASN A 196 4.52 -13.05 15.39
N LEU A 197 5.43 -13.97 15.03
CA LEU A 197 5.54 -14.52 13.67
C LEU A 197 4.28 -15.28 13.25
N THR A 198 3.71 -16.10 14.14
CA THR A 198 2.46 -16.83 13.85
C THR A 198 1.25 -15.90 13.83
N TYR A 199 1.15 -14.94 14.76
CA TYR A 199 0.06 -13.97 14.76
C TYR A 199 0.05 -13.11 13.49
N VAL A 200 1.20 -12.54 13.08
CA VAL A 200 1.29 -11.71 11.85
C VAL A 200 1.04 -12.54 10.58
N LYS A 201 1.39 -13.83 10.57
CA LYS A 201 1.19 -14.71 9.39
C LYS A 201 -0.24 -15.26 9.25
N PHE A 202 -0.95 -15.50 10.36
CA PHE A 202 -2.24 -16.20 10.34
C PHE A 202 -3.43 -15.37 10.83
N ALA A 203 -3.23 -14.36 11.68
CA ALA A 203 -4.31 -13.45 12.06
C ALA A 203 -4.41 -12.30 11.05
N ASN A 204 -5.63 -11.89 10.72
CA ASN A 204 -5.89 -10.66 9.96
C ASN A 204 -5.70 -9.43 10.89
N ALA A 205 -4.46 -9.21 11.29
CA ALA A 205 -4.00 -8.18 12.22
C ALA A 205 -4.03 -6.80 11.56
N ARG A 206 -4.83 -5.89 12.11
CA ARG A 206 -4.84 -4.47 11.72
C ARG A 206 -4.07 -3.68 12.79
N LEU A 207 -2.92 -3.12 12.43
CA LEU A 207 -1.98 -2.44 13.35
C LEU A 207 -1.91 -0.91 13.14
#